data_AF-A0A497FVA0-F1
#
_entry.id   AF-A0A497FVA0-F1
#
_cell.length_a   1.000
_cell.length_b   1.000
_cell.length_c   1.000
_cell.angle_alpha   90.00
_cell.angle_beta   90.00
_cell.angle_gamma   90.00
#
_symmetry.space_group_name_H-M   'P 1'
#
loop_
_entity.id
_entity.type
_entity.pdbx_description
1 polymer ?
#
loop_
_entity_poly.entity_id
_entity_poly.type
_entity_poly.pdbx_seq_one_letter_code
_entity_poly.pdbx_strand_id
1 'polypeptide(L)'
;ASNLVFNLTEGCSVFHLTEEIGCECTRPRYVMPCMNYSGYYLVGLGVMDPYDSTQVELLKPWLLSNGTTLAVYNITLVYTRGGNRTVYWKLIAVTSVSLEVDAVYDTEGVYLIWNVSYSHLLPRWLASEYNVTDEKPYQLLRLSAFYGNKELWRTKLGEVPDTLSLNESRYCSYGAVYVRHEDLQKIFGFKNATVLFKVMWSAYDIPGNTSVQVPFVPIGIELIRFKEMSNYYYWQVAVCTIVDNIPGERLPTGSGTLKYIDPECPLCPKDAKRISDIEEIYEFTTPKYDFLRESPVIIYYIPVRTKNYVYYVYGARG
;
A
#
# COMPACT_ATOMS: atom_id res chain seq x y z
N ALA A 1 -30.07 33.18 -13.36
CA ALA A 1 -30.59 32.11 -12.48
C ALA A 1 -29.94 30.81 -12.94
N SER A 2 -28.87 30.43 -12.27
CA SER A 2 -28.04 29.27 -12.61
C SER A 2 -28.07 28.39 -11.37
N ASN A 3 -28.73 27.24 -11.47
CA ASN A 3 -29.00 26.35 -10.34
C ASN A 3 -27.70 25.71 -9.83
N LEU A 4 -27.06 26.33 -8.85
CA LEU A 4 -26.02 25.71 -8.03
C LEU A 4 -26.71 24.80 -7.00
N VAL A 5 -26.34 23.52 -7.00
CA VAL A 5 -26.81 22.51 -6.04
C VAL A 5 -25.64 22.16 -5.12
N PHE A 6 -25.83 22.32 -3.82
CA PHE A 6 -24.84 21.95 -2.80
C PHE A 6 -25.23 20.63 -2.14
N ASN A 7 -24.23 19.81 -1.83
CA ASN A 7 -24.39 18.54 -1.13
C ASN A 7 -24.11 18.74 0.36
N LEU A 8 -25.09 18.49 1.22
CA LEU A 8 -24.95 18.52 2.67
C LEU A 8 -25.35 17.14 3.19
N THR A 9 -24.55 16.58 4.10
CA THR A 9 -24.81 15.29 4.76
C THR A 9 -26.15 15.30 5.51
N GLU A 10 -26.76 14.12 5.65
CA GLU A 10 -28.15 13.87 6.08
C GLU A 10 -28.69 14.81 7.17
N GLY A 11 -29.84 15.42 6.88
CA GLY A 11 -30.71 16.04 7.88
C GLY A 11 -31.23 17.44 7.54
N CYS A 12 -30.71 18.12 6.52
CA CYS A 12 -31.17 19.45 6.13
C CYS A 12 -31.90 19.43 4.78
N SER A 13 -33.22 19.55 4.80
CA SER A 13 -34.06 19.77 3.61
C SER A 13 -33.92 21.19 3.03
N VAL A 14 -33.50 22.14 3.87
CA VAL A 14 -33.38 23.56 3.56
C VAL A 14 -32.22 24.16 4.36
N PHE A 15 -31.29 24.86 3.70
CA PHE A 15 -30.25 25.62 4.38
C PHE A 15 -30.70 27.07 4.60
N HIS A 16 -30.66 27.53 5.85
CA HIS A 16 -30.99 28.89 6.23
C HIS A 16 -29.71 29.67 6.54
N LEU A 17 -29.34 30.58 5.64
CA LEU A 17 -28.33 31.58 5.98
C LEU A 17 -29.05 32.76 6.64
N THR A 18 -28.77 33.00 7.92
CA THR A 18 -29.35 34.10 8.67
C THR A 18 -28.39 35.28 8.76
N GLU A 19 -28.94 36.48 8.80
CA GLU A 19 -28.21 37.72 9.06
C GLU A 19 -28.56 38.17 10.48
N GLU A 20 -27.55 38.40 11.33
CA GLU A 20 -27.75 39.04 12.64
C GLU A 20 -28.16 40.49 12.46
N ILE A 21 -29.25 40.86 13.12
CA ILE A 21 -29.71 42.24 13.26
C ILE A 21 -29.61 42.58 14.75
N GLY A 22 -28.41 42.97 15.17
CA GLY A 22 -28.09 43.20 16.57
C GLY A 22 -27.92 41.91 17.38
N CYS A 23 -27.45 42.05 18.62
CA CYS A 23 -26.91 40.96 19.44
C CYS A 23 -27.89 39.82 19.82
N GLU A 24 -29.19 39.95 19.53
CA GLU A 24 -30.22 38.99 19.97
C GLU A 24 -31.25 38.60 18.90
N CYS A 25 -31.14 39.09 17.65
CA CYS A 25 -32.13 38.79 16.61
C CYS A 25 -31.46 38.44 15.27
N THR A 26 -31.99 37.43 14.58
CA THR A 26 -31.54 37.05 13.23
C THR A 26 -32.71 36.98 12.26
N ARG A 27 -32.52 37.39 11.00
CA ARG A 27 -33.51 37.21 9.91
C ARG A 27 -33.00 36.23 8.85
N PRO A 28 -33.87 35.40 8.24
CA PRO A 28 -33.47 34.56 7.12
C PRO A 28 -33.19 35.42 5.88
N ARG A 29 -31.97 35.29 5.34
CA ARG A 29 -31.48 36.09 4.21
C ARG A 29 -31.56 35.34 2.89
N TYR A 30 -31.39 34.01 2.92
CA TYR A 30 -31.48 33.13 1.75
C TYR A 30 -32.00 31.76 2.16
N VAL A 31 -32.86 31.18 1.32
CA VAL A 31 -33.44 29.85 1.46
C VAL A 31 -33.13 29.10 0.16
N MET A 32 -32.34 28.03 0.24
CA MET A 32 -32.01 27.19 -0.93
C MET A 32 -32.44 25.73 -0.70
N PRO A 33 -33.02 25.07 -1.72
CA PRO A 33 -33.39 23.65 -1.64
C PRO A 33 -32.16 22.75 -1.76
N CYS A 34 -32.08 21.72 -0.92
CA CYS A 34 -31.04 20.69 -0.98
C CYS A 34 -31.56 19.43 -1.72
N MET A 35 -30.70 18.75 -2.50
CA MET A 35 -30.98 17.42 -3.03
C MET A 35 -30.11 16.37 -2.35
N ASN A 36 -30.72 15.28 -1.91
CA ASN A 36 -30.06 14.19 -1.19
C ASN A 36 -29.38 13.24 -2.20
N TYR A 37 -28.05 13.28 -2.30
CA TYR A 37 -27.27 12.28 -3.04
C TYR A 37 -26.56 11.36 -2.04
N SER A 38 -27.01 10.12 -1.94
CA SER A 38 -26.34 9.10 -1.13
C SER A 38 -24.97 8.75 -1.73
N GLY A 39 -23.93 8.66 -0.87
CA GLY A 39 -22.60 8.16 -1.26
C GLY A 39 -21.52 9.18 -1.59
N TYR A 40 -21.73 10.48 -1.32
CA TYR A 40 -20.74 11.55 -1.57
C TYR A 40 -20.39 12.30 -0.27
N TYR A 41 -19.12 12.71 -0.11
CA TYR A 41 -18.66 13.52 1.03
C TYR A 41 -18.43 14.98 0.61
N LEU A 42 -19.06 15.92 1.32
CA LEU A 42 -18.73 17.34 1.26
C LEU A 42 -17.41 17.57 2.00
N VAL A 43 -16.41 18.12 1.31
CA VAL A 43 -15.19 18.57 2.00
C VAL A 43 -14.71 19.91 1.44
N GLY A 44 -15.25 20.99 2.01
CA GLY A 44 -14.71 22.34 1.88
C GLY A 44 -15.74 23.44 1.58
N LEU A 45 -15.83 24.41 2.50
CA LEU A 45 -16.51 25.70 2.34
C LEU A 45 -15.49 26.73 1.82
N GLY A 46 -15.75 27.33 0.65
CA GLY A 46 -15.05 28.53 0.21
C GLY A 46 -15.69 29.76 0.85
N VAL A 47 -14.88 30.68 1.38
CA VAL A 47 -15.37 32.02 1.74
C VAL A 47 -15.41 32.83 0.45
N MET A 48 -16.61 32.95 -0.13
CA MET A 48 -16.91 33.95 -1.15
C MET A 48 -17.49 35.18 -0.47
N ASP A 49 -17.31 36.35 -1.07
CA ASP A 49 -18.20 37.46 -0.80
C ASP A 49 -19.58 37.12 -1.41
N PRO A 50 -20.64 36.90 -0.61
CA PRO A 50 -21.95 36.49 -1.10
C PRO A 50 -22.65 37.58 -1.94
N TYR A 51 -22.09 38.78 -2.01
CA TYR A 51 -22.62 39.88 -2.82
C TYR A 51 -21.97 39.98 -4.21
N ASP A 52 -20.93 39.20 -4.47
CA ASP A 52 -20.18 39.28 -5.72
C ASP A 52 -20.30 37.98 -6.53
N SER A 53 -21.33 37.93 -7.37
CA SER A 53 -21.58 36.81 -8.28
C SER A 53 -20.49 36.58 -9.34
N THR A 54 -19.55 37.53 -9.51
CA THR A 54 -18.43 37.37 -10.45
C THR A 54 -17.36 36.42 -9.91
N GLN A 55 -17.33 36.18 -8.60
CA GLN A 55 -16.40 35.24 -7.96
C GLN A 55 -16.68 33.77 -8.31
N VAL A 56 -17.84 33.46 -8.89
CA VAL A 56 -18.14 32.12 -9.43
C VAL A 56 -17.24 31.78 -10.63
N GLU A 57 -16.85 32.77 -11.43
CA GLU A 57 -15.88 32.56 -12.52
C GLU A 57 -14.49 32.19 -11.99
N LEU A 58 -14.14 32.64 -10.77
CA LEU A 58 -12.89 32.26 -10.11
C LEU A 58 -12.84 30.78 -9.72
N LEU A 59 -13.99 30.09 -9.67
CA LEU A 59 -14.10 28.65 -9.39
C LEU A 59 -14.00 27.78 -10.66
N LYS A 60 -14.29 28.32 -11.84
CA LYS A 60 -14.25 27.56 -13.11
C LYS A 60 -12.89 26.95 -13.44
N PRO A 61 -11.74 27.62 -13.20
CA PRO A 61 -10.43 27.00 -13.41
C PRO A 61 -10.22 25.72 -12.60
N TRP A 62 -10.82 25.65 -11.40
CA TRP A 62 -10.66 24.57 -10.41
C TRP A 62 -11.52 23.34 -10.69
N LEU A 63 -12.48 23.46 -11.61
CA LEU A 63 -13.27 22.34 -12.12
C LEU A 63 -12.47 21.68 -13.24
N LEU A 64 -12.09 20.41 -13.07
CA LEU A 64 -11.38 19.70 -14.12
C LEU A 64 -12.30 19.52 -15.32
N SER A 65 -11.75 19.64 -16.53
CA SER A 65 -12.50 19.57 -17.80
C SER A 65 -13.20 18.23 -18.05
N ASN A 66 -12.88 17.20 -17.25
CA ASN A 66 -13.51 15.88 -17.28
C ASN A 66 -14.67 15.73 -16.26
N GLY A 67 -15.11 16.81 -15.61
CA GLY A 67 -16.20 16.77 -14.62
C GLY A 67 -15.79 16.25 -13.25
N THR A 68 -14.48 16.11 -12.98
CA THR A 68 -13.96 15.75 -11.65
C THR A 68 -13.59 17.02 -10.87
N THR A 69 -13.88 17.05 -9.57
CA THR A 69 -13.56 18.20 -8.71
C THR A 69 -12.25 17.97 -7.98
N LEU A 70 -11.33 18.94 -8.04
CA LEU A 70 -10.16 18.96 -7.15
C LEU A 70 -10.62 19.41 -5.77
N ALA A 71 -10.49 18.54 -4.76
CA ALA A 71 -10.74 18.94 -3.39
C ALA A 71 -9.55 19.79 -2.91
N VAL A 72 -9.73 21.10 -2.93
CA VAL A 72 -8.79 22.08 -2.36
C VAL A 72 -9.20 22.34 -0.92
N TYR A 73 -8.32 22.00 0.01
CA TYR A 73 -8.51 22.37 1.41
C TYR A 73 -7.69 23.62 1.70
N ASN A 74 -8.35 24.65 2.21
CA ASN A 74 -7.68 25.82 2.74
C ASN A 74 -7.63 25.71 4.28
N ILE A 75 -6.44 25.44 4.82
CA ILE A 75 -6.23 25.45 6.28
C ILE A 75 -5.73 26.82 6.66
N THR A 76 -6.54 27.57 7.41
CA THR A 76 -6.18 28.88 7.95
C THR A 76 -5.80 28.75 9.42
N LEU A 77 -4.55 29.06 9.76
CA LEU A 77 -4.10 29.21 11.15
C LEU A 77 -3.99 30.69 11.49
N VAL A 78 -4.72 31.10 12.53
CA VAL A 78 -4.69 32.47 13.03
C VAL A 78 -3.88 32.50 14.32
N TYR A 79 -2.72 33.16 14.29
CA TYR A 79 -1.94 33.44 15.49
C TYR A 79 -2.24 34.87 15.96
N THR A 80 -2.68 35.00 17.21
CA THR A 80 -3.02 36.30 17.79
C THR A 80 -2.10 36.57 18.99
N ARG A 81 -1.28 37.62 18.92
CA ARG A 81 -0.49 38.10 20.06
C ARG A 81 -0.59 39.61 20.18
N GLY A 82 -1.19 40.08 21.28
CA GLY A 82 -1.21 41.50 21.65
C GLY A 82 -1.73 42.45 20.56
N GLY A 83 -2.77 42.05 19.83
CA GLY A 83 -3.37 42.85 18.74
C GLY A 83 -2.88 42.52 17.33
N ASN A 84 -1.75 41.83 17.17
CA ASN A 84 -1.27 41.36 15.87
C ASN A 84 -1.90 40.01 15.51
N ARG A 85 -2.56 39.96 14.36
CA ARG A 85 -3.17 38.76 13.76
C ARG A 85 -2.33 38.34 12.55
N THR A 86 -1.63 37.22 12.65
CA THR A 86 -0.95 36.60 11.50
C THR A 86 -1.78 35.43 11.00
N VAL A 87 -2.09 35.42 9.71
CA VAL A 87 -2.88 34.39 9.05
C VAL A 87 -1.96 33.57 8.15
N TYR A 88 -1.84 32.27 8.44
CA TYR A 88 -1.13 31.33 7.59
C TYR A 88 -2.14 30.50 6.82
N TRP A 89 -1.94 30.39 5.51
CA TRP A 89 -2.75 29.53 4.65
C TRP A 89 -1.84 28.65 3.78
N LYS A 90 -2.31 27.45 3.45
CA LYS A 90 -1.65 26.52 2.53
C LYS A 90 -2.69 25.81 1.70
N LEU A 91 -2.47 25.78 0.38
CA LEU A 91 -3.25 24.99 -0.56
C LEU A 91 -2.90 23.50 -0.38
N ILE A 92 -3.91 22.66 -0.18
CA ILE A 92 -3.74 21.20 -0.16
C ILE A 92 -4.60 20.59 -1.25
N ALA A 93 -3.96 19.89 -2.19
CA ALA A 93 -4.64 19.14 -3.21
C ALA A 93 -4.79 17.68 -2.78
N VAL A 94 -6.03 17.18 -2.84
CA VAL A 94 -6.36 15.79 -2.54
C VAL A 94 -6.87 15.11 -3.79
N THR A 95 -6.36 13.91 -4.05
CA THR A 95 -6.70 13.08 -5.20
C THR A 95 -6.99 11.66 -4.71
N SER A 96 -7.82 10.94 -5.46
CA SER A 96 -8.09 9.54 -5.20
C SER A 96 -6.84 8.71 -5.50
N VAL A 97 -6.67 7.64 -4.72
CA VAL A 97 -5.55 6.72 -4.85
C VAL A 97 -6.05 5.32 -5.14
N SER A 98 -5.25 4.56 -5.87
CA SER A 98 -5.36 3.12 -6.05
C SER A 98 -4.17 2.45 -5.34
N LEU A 99 -4.43 1.30 -4.71
CA LEU A 99 -3.42 0.55 -3.99
C LEU A 99 -3.14 -0.79 -4.66
N GLU A 100 -1.86 -1.08 -4.86
CA GLU A 100 -1.34 -2.40 -5.15
C GLU A 100 -0.26 -2.75 -4.11
N VAL A 101 -0.05 -4.04 -3.88
CA VAL A 101 0.97 -4.52 -2.94
C VAL A 101 1.96 -5.39 -3.70
N ASP A 102 3.21 -4.92 -3.79
CA ASP A 102 4.29 -5.70 -4.37
C ASP A 102 5.08 -6.41 -3.27
N ALA A 103 5.52 -7.64 -3.55
CA ALA A 103 6.33 -8.43 -2.64
C ALA A 103 7.68 -8.72 -3.29
N VAL A 104 8.77 -8.28 -2.66
CA VAL A 104 10.15 -8.51 -3.13
C VAL A 104 10.89 -9.33 -2.09
N TYR A 105 11.44 -10.46 -2.53
CA TYR A 105 11.98 -11.51 -1.66
C TYR A 105 13.49 -11.49 -1.59
N ASP A 106 14.00 -11.92 -0.44
CA ASP A 106 15.38 -12.38 -0.28
C ASP A 106 15.38 -13.74 0.44
N THR A 107 16.53 -14.15 0.99
CA THR A 107 16.67 -15.44 1.69
C THR A 107 15.98 -15.49 3.05
N GLU A 108 15.79 -14.35 3.71
CA GLU A 108 15.32 -14.26 5.09
C GLU A 108 13.87 -13.76 5.20
N GLY A 109 13.39 -13.06 4.19
CA GLY A 109 12.09 -12.43 4.26
C GLY A 109 11.62 -11.78 2.97
N VAL A 110 10.71 -10.84 3.16
CA VAL A 110 10.00 -10.15 2.09
C VAL A 110 9.79 -8.69 2.45
N TYR A 111 10.08 -7.82 1.49
CA TYR A 111 9.61 -6.46 1.49
C TYR A 111 8.17 -6.41 0.97
N LEU A 112 7.26 -5.96 1.83
CA LEU A 112 5.87 -5.66 1.48
C LEU A 112 5.80 -4.18 1.10
N ILE A 113 5.51 -3.90 -0.16
CA ILE A 113 5.57 -2.54 -0.72
C ILE A 113 4.16 -2.12 -1.10
N TRP A 114 3.66 -1.06 -0.47
CA TRP A 114 2.45 -0.37 -0.90
C TRP A 114 2.82 0.48 -2.11
N ASN A 115 2.34 0.08 -3.28
CA ASN A 115 2.42 0.85 -4.50
C ASN A 115 1.14 1.68 -4.65
N VAL A 116 1.21 2.94 -4.21
CA VAL A 116 0.10 3.87 -4.20
C VAL A 116 0.13 4.69 -5.48
N SER A 117 -0.85 4.46 -6.35
CA SER A 117 -0.99 5.17 -7.60
C SER A 117 -2.03 6.28 -7.48
N TYR A 118 -1.65 7.52 -7.83
CA TYR A 118 -2.57 8.65 -7.86
C TYR A 118 -3.36 8.62 -9.16
N SER A 119 -4.70 8.65 -9.05
CA SER A 119 -5.55 8.66 -10.24
C SER A 119 -5.28 9.91 -11.07
N HIS A 120 -5.14 11.06 -10.41
CA HIS A 120 -4.91 12.36 -11.03
C HIS A 120 -3.80 13.11 -10.29
N LEU A 121 -2.94 13.79 -11.05
CA LEU A 121 -1.98 14.74 -10.51
C LEU A 121 -2.60 16.14 -10.41
N LEU A 122 -1.94 17.02 -9.66
CA LEU A 122 -2.29 18.43 -9.64
C LEU A 122 -2.25 18.98 -11.09
N PRO A 123 -3.28 19.72 -11.55
CA PRO A 123 -3.22 20.38 -12.84
C PRO A 123 -2.00 21.31 -12.92
N ARG A 124 -1.26 21.26 -14.03
CA ARG A 124 -0.01 22.03 -14.20
C ARG A 124 -0.20 23.54 -14.03
N TRP A 125 -1.34 24.07 -14.47
CA TRP A 125 -1.66 25.49 -14.30
C TRP A 125 -1.72 25.87 -12.82
N LEU A 126 -2.31 24.99 -11.99
CA LEU A 126 -2.45 25.20 -10.55
C LEU A 126 -1.11 25.06 -9.82
N ALA A 127 -0.30 24.08 -10.22
CA ALA A 127 1.07 23.94 -9.74
C ALA A 127 1.91 25.20 -10.03
N SER A 128 1.80 25.73 -11.25
CA SER A 128 2.55 26.90 -11.70
C SER A 128 2.11 28.19 -10.99
N GLU A 129 0.81 28.42 -10.83
CA GLU A 129 0.24 29.64 -10.26
C GLU A 129 0.58 29.81 -8.77
N TYR A 130 0.60 28.71 -8.02
CA TYR A 130 0.86 28.73 -6.58
C TYR A 130 2.29 28.33 -6.21
N ASN A 131 3.18 28.20 -7.21
CA ASN A 131 4.55 27.72 -7.05
C ASN A 131 4.62 26.43 -6.21
N VAL A 132 3.63 25.56 -6.40
CA VAL A 132 3.62 24.21 -5.86
C VAL A 132 4.38 23.38 -6.89
N THR A 133 5.50 22.78 -6.49
CA THR A 133 6.26 21.88 -7.36
C THR A 133 5.33 20.83 -7.98
N ASP A 134 5.69 20.25 -9.14
CA ASP A 134 5.05 19.08 -9.78
C ASP A 134 5.06 17.81 -8.87
N GLU A 135 5.26 18.00 -7.58
CA GLU A 135 5.24 17.02 -6.52
C GLU A 135 3.87 16.34 -6.46
N LYS A 136 3.92 15.03 -6.25
CA LYS A 136 2.76 14.21 -5.98
C LYS A 136 1.97 14.87 -4.85
N PRO A 137 0.64 14.92 -4.90
CA PRO A 137 -0.15 15.52 -3.84
C PRO A 137 0.23 14.85 -2.51
N TYR A 138 1.04 15.55 -1.71
CA TYR A 138 1.58 15.06 -0.46
C TYR A 138 0.43 15.00 0.54
N GLN A 139 -0.20 13.84 0.58
CA GLN A 139 -1.09 13.43 1.64
C GLN A 139 -0.18 12.73 2.65
N LEU A 140 -0.21 13.13 3.92
CA LEU A 140 0.48 12.40 5.00
C LEU A 140 -0.23 11.05 5.18
N LEU A 141 0.04 10.13 4.26
CA LEU A 141 -0.63 8.85 4.15
C LEU A 141 0.03 7.86 5.09
N ARG A 142 -0.83 7.22 5.88
CA ARG A 142 -0.49 6.05 6.66
C ARG A 142 -0.87 4.83 5.85
N LEU A 143 0.08 3.93 5.70
CA LEU A 143 -0.05 2.66 5.01
C LEU A 143 -0.13 1.59 6.09
N SER A 144 -1.23 0.84 6.14
CA SER A 144 -1.48 -0.13 7.21
C SER A 144 -1.90 -1.47 6.64
N ALA A 145 -1.52 -2.55 7.30
CA ALA A 145 -1.94 -3.91 6.97
C ALA A 145 -2.62 -4.55 8.17
N PHE A 146 -3.78 -5.15 7.95
CA PHE A 146 -4.64 -5.73 8.99
C PHE A 146 -4.89 -7.21 8.73
N TYR A 147 -4.83 -8.00 9.80
CA TYR A 147 -5.28 -9.38 9.80
C TYR A 147 -6.45 -9.51 10.79
N GLY A 148 -7.65 -9.73 10.26
CA GLY A 148 -8.88 -9.49 11.01
C GLY A 148 -8.94 -8.04 11.50
N ASN A 149 -9.14 -7.86 12.81
CA ASN A 149 -9.20 -6.52 13.44
C ASN A 149 -7.83 -6.03 13.96
N LYS A 150 -6.77 -6.83 13.82
CA LYS A 150 -5.44 -6.50 14.34
C LYS A 150 -4.59 -5.88 13.24
N GLU A 151 -4.03 -4.70 13.51
CA GLU A 151 -3.00 -4.12 12.66
C GLU A 151 -1.68 -4.89 12.86
N LEU A 152 -1.13 -5.42 11.79
CA LEU A 152 0.15 -6.13 11.80
C LEU A 152 1.31 -5.18 11.51
N TRP A 153 1.18 -4.38 10.46
CA TRP A 153 2.26 -3.54 9.96
C TRP A 153 1.77 -2.15 9.59
N ARG A 154 2.65 -1.16 9.73
CA ARG A 154 2.39 0.24 9.44
C ARG A 154 3.65 0.94 8.94
N THR A 155 3.51 1.79 7.95
CA THR A 155 4.56 2.71 7.48
C THR A 155 3.93 4.00 6.93
N LYS A 156 4.74 5.04 6.71
CA LYS A 156 4.29 6.24 6.01
C LYS A 156 4.64 6.14 4.53
N LEU A 157 3.83 6.79 3.70
CA LEU A 157 4.18 6.97 2.30
C LEU A 157 5.49 7.76 2.17
N GLY A 158 6.40 7.27 1.33
CA GLY A 158 7.75 7.79 1.15
C GLY A 158 8.81 7.10 2.02
N GLU A 159 8.42 6.32 3.03
CA GLU A 159 9.37 5.50 3.80
C GLU A 159 9.68 4.22 3.01
N VAL A 160 10.76 4.26 2.23
CA VAL A 160 11.27 3.13 1.45
C VAL A 160 12.75 2.95 1.76
N PRO A 161 13.21 1.73 2.06
CA PRO A 161 14.63 1.41 2.18
C PRO A 161 15.40 1.69 0.89
N ASP A 162 16.59 2.29 1.00
CA ASP A 162 17.48 2.56 -0.14
C ASP A 162 17.93 1.30 -0.89
N THR A 163 17.82 0.13 -0.26
CA THR A 163 18.13 -1.18 -0.85
C THR A 163 17.11 -1.62 -1.89
N LEU A 164 15.90 -1.06 -1.89
CA LEU A 164 14.86 -1.37 -2.87
C LEU A 164 14.99 -0.45 -4.08
N SER A 165 15.40 -1.02 -5.21
CA SER A 165 15.37 -0.34 -6.51
C SER A 165 13.93 -0.26 -7.04
N LEU A 166 13.19 0.77 -6.64
CA LEU A 166 11.84 1.04 -7.13
C LEU A 166 11.88 2.05 -8.27
N ASN A 167 11.02 1.86 -9.28
CA ASN A 167 10.94 2.75 -10.43
C ASN A 167 10.46 4.13 -9.99
N GLU A 168 11.20 5.17 -10.33
CA GLU A 168 10.69 6.53 -10.19
C GLU A 168 9.50 6.73 -11.14
N SER A 169 8.39 7.18 -10.56
CA SER A 169 7.17 7.48 -11.30
C SER A 169 6.59 8.78 -10.78
N ARG A 170 6.02 9.59 -11.68
CA ARG A 170 5.26 10.78 -11.30
C ARG A 170 3.90 10.42 -10.68
N TYR A 171 3.40 9.21 -10.92
CA TYR A 171 2.06 8.77 -10.53
C TYR A 171 2.06 7.76 -9.39
N CYS A 172 3.20 7.14 -9.06
CA CYS A 172 3.27 6.11 -8.03
C CYS A 172 4.16 6.59 -6.89
N SER A 173 3.68 6.46 -5.66
CA SER A 173 4.47 6.62 -4.44
C SER A 173 4.49 5.30 -3.70
N TYR A 174 5.58 5.08 -2.97
CA TYR A 174 5.82 3.81 -2.31
C TYR A 174 5.97 4.00 -0.81
N GLY A 175 5.60 2.97 -0.05
CA GLY A 175 6.07 2.77 1.32
C GLY A 175 6.29 1.29 1.52
N ALA A 176 7.27 0.91 2.33
CA ALA A 176 7.68 -0.48 2.46
C ALA A 176 7.96 -0.88 3.90
N VAL A 177 7.64 -2.12 4.23
CA VAL A 177 8.12 -2.78 5.46
C VAL A 177 8.82 -4.07 5.09
N TYR A 178 9.88 -4.41 5.82
CA TYR A 178 10.51 -5.71 5.72
C TYR A 178 9.94 -6.65 6.78
N VAL A 179 9.57 -7.86 6.38
CA VAL A 179 9.07 -8.89 7.29
C VAL A 179 9.82 -10.18 7.05
N ARG A 180 10.42 -10.74 8.10
CA ARG A 180 11.13 -12.02 8.02
C ARG A 180 10.13 -13.16 7.84
N HIS A 181 10.54 -14.20 7.11
CA HIS A 181 9.75 -15.41 6.95
C HIS A 181 9.42 -16.05 8.30
N GLU A 182 10.36 -16.10 9.25
CA GLU A 182 10.11 -16.62 10.60
C GLU A 182 8.96 -15.90 11.32
N ASP A 183 8.84 -14.59 11.14
CA ASP A 183 7.79 -13.80 11.79
C ASP A 183 6.43 -14.05 11.10
N LEU A 184 6.41 -14.20 9.77
CA LEU A 184 5.20 -14.62 9.03
C LEU A 184 4.74 -16.03 9.44
N GLN A 185 5.67 -16.97 9.60
CA GLN A 185 5.40 -18.33 10.09
C GLN A 185 4.83 -18.33 11.51
N LYS A 186 5.31 -17.45 12.41
CA LYS A 186 4.75 -17.31 13.76
C LYS A 186 3.34 -16.73 13.75
N ILE A 187 3.06 -15.77 12.87
CA ILE A 187 1.76 -15.10 12.79
C ILE A 187 0.71 -16.01 12.14
N PHE A 188 1.05 -16.63 11.00
CA PHE A 188 0.09 -17.36 10.17
C PHE A 188 0.17 -18.88 10.31
N GLY A 189 1.28 -19.41 10.83
CA GLY A 189 1.55 -20.84 10.81
C GLY A 189 1.52 -21.37 9.38
N PHE A 190 1.05 -22.59 9.18
CA PHE A 190 0.88 -23.18 7.86
C PHE A 190 -0.46 -22.81 7.19
N LYS A 191 -1.15 -21.73 7.61
CA LYS A 191 -2.47 -21.40 7.07
C LYS A 191 -2.40 -20.39 5.95
N ASN A 192 -3.26 -20.54 4.95
CA ASN A 192 -3.57 -19.43 4.06
C ASN A 192 -4.17 -18.29 4.87
N ALA A 193 -3.54 -17.13 4.82
CA ALA A 193 -4.02 -15.92 5.47
C ALA A 193 -4.39 -14.89 4.41
N THR A 194 -5.41 -14.07 4.69
CA THR A 194 -5.72 -12.91 3.85
C THR A 194 -5.52 -11.67 4.70
N VAL A 195 -4.60 -10.81 4.26
CA VAL A 195 -4.27 -9.56 4.93
C VAL A 195 -4.87 -8.41 4.14
N LEU A 196 -5.58 -7.52 4.82
CA LEU A 196 -6.15 -6.32 4.24
C LEU A 196 -5.13 -5.18 4.33
N PHE A 197 -4.63 -4.76 3.18
CA PHE A 197 -3.77 -3.59 3.06
C PHE A 197 -4.65 -2.36 2.80
N LYS A 198 -4.35 -1.25 3.46
CA LYS A 198 -5.09 0.02 3.39
C LYS A 198 -4.15 1.22 3.25
N VAL A 199 -4.64 2.24 2.55
CA VAL A 199 -4.12 3.62 2.57
C VAL A 199 -5.10 4.49 3.35
N MET A 200 -4.59 5.22 4.34
CA MET A 200 -5.40 6.00 5.28
C MET A 200 -4.85 7.42 5.44
N TRP A 201 -5.73 8.41 5.66
CA TRP A 201 -5.32 9.73 6.14
C TRP A 201 -5.17 9.67 7.65
N SER A 202 -3.94 9.51 8.13
CA SER A 202 -3.67 9.31 9.56
C SER A 202 -4.49 8.16 10.17
N ALA A 203 -5.63 8.43 10.80
CA ALA A 203 -6.51 7.42 11.40
C ALA A 203 -7.85 7.21 10.64
N TYR A 204 -8.08 7.93 9.55
CA TYR A 204 -9.35 7.89 8.81
C TYR A 204 -9.21 7.18 7.47
N ASP A 205 -10.23 6.40 7.10
CA ASP A 205 -10.31 5.78 5.78
C ASP A 205 -10.48 6.84 4.69
N ILE A 206 -9.78 6.64 3.56
CA ILE A 206 -9.91 7.49 2.38
C ILE A 206 -11.05 6.94 1.53
N PRO A 207 -11.99 7.78 1.06
CA PRO A 207 -13.04 7.34 0.14
C PRO A 207 -12.45 6.78 -1.17
N GLY A 208 -12.97 5.63 -1.64
CA GLY A 208 -12.55 4.99 -2.90
C GLY A 208 -11.80 3.66 -2.70
N ASN A 209 -11.14 3.17 -3.77
CA ASN A 209 -10.46 1.87 -3.77
C ASN A 209 -9.07 1.95 -3.13
N THR A 210 -9.05 2.24 -1.83
CA THR A 210 -7.86 2.51 -1.01
C THR A 210 -7.40 1.29 -0.22
N SER A 211 -7.95 0.11 -0.53
CA SER A 211 -7.62 -1.13 0.15
C SER A 211 -7.57 -2.32 -0.80
N VAL A 212 -6.71 -3.29 -0.52
CA VAL A 212 -6.60 -4.54 -1.27
C VAL A 212 -6.43 -5.71 -0.31
N GLN A 213 -7.12 -6.82 -0.58
CA GLN A 213 -6.92 -8.07 0.13
C GLN A 213 -5.80 -8.85 -0.55
N VAL A 214 -4.79 -9.22 0.23
CA VAL A 214 -3.59 -9.90 -0.25
C VAL A 214 -3.51 -11.27 0.41
N PRO A 215 -3.58 -12.37 -0.35
CA PRO A 215 -3.34 -13.71 0.18
C PRO A 215 -1.86 -13.91 0.51
N PHE A 216 -1.63 -14.52 1.66
CA PHE A 216 -0.34 -14.99 2.16
C PHE A 216 -0.39 -16.51 2.16
N VAL A 217 0.51 -17.12 1.38
CA VAL A 217 0.51 -18.57 1.14
C VAL A 217 1.84 -19.18 1.60
N PRO A 218 1.80 -20.19 2.49
CA PRO A 218 3.00 -20.88 2.93
C PRO A 218 3.51 -21.78 1.83
N ILE A 219 4.82 -21.71 1.56
CA ILE A 219 5.51 -22.62 0.66
C ILE A 219 6.68 -23.30 1.36
N GLY A 220 7.03 -24.50 0.92
CA GLY A 220 8.10 -25.30 1.49
C GLY A 220 8.81 -26.13 0.44
N ILE A 221 9.74 -26.96 0.94
CA ILE A 221 10.59 -27.84 0.13
C ILE A 221 10.15 -29.29 0.35
N GLU A 222 9.72 -29.93 -0.73
CA GLU A 222 9.38 -31.36 -0.78
C GLU A 222 10.61 -32.16 -1.24
N LEU A 223 11.06 -33.14 -0.46
CA LEU A 223 12.11 -34.06 -0.89
C LEU A 223 11.52 -35.12 -1.85
N ILE A 224 11.89 -35.05 -3.13
CA ILE A 224 11.45 -36.02 -4.14
C ILE A 224 12.36 -37.25 -4.13
N ARG A 225 13.68 -37.00 -4.09
CA ARG A 225 14.68 -38.08 -4.18
C ARG A 225 15.92 -37.73 -3.38
N PHE A 226 16.39 -38.72 -2.66
CA PHE A 226 17.69 -38.69 -2.00
C PHE A 226 18.48 -39.93 -2.43
N LYS A 227 19.77 -39.76 -2.72
CA LYS A 227 20.68 -40.89 -2.95
C LYS A 227 22.02 -40.64 -2.28
N GLU A 228 22.53 -41.71 -1.67
CA GLU A 228 23.92 -41.78 -1.26
C GLU A 228 24.79 -42.31 -2.40
N MET A 229 25.80 -41.53 -2.79
CA MET A 229 26.83 -41.92 -3.74
C MET A 229 28.13 -42.24 -2.98
N SER A 230 29.24 -42.56 -3.64
CA SER A 230 30.48 -42.89 -2.92
C SER A 230 31.00 -41.73 -2.07
N ASN A 231 31.02 -40.52 -2.62
CA ASN A 231 31.67 -39.34 -2.01
C ASN A 231 30.71 -38.16 -1.76
N TYR A 232 29.45 -38.25 -2.15
CA TYR A 232 28.47 -37.17 -2.03
C TYR A 232 27.06 -37.69 -1.82
N TYR A 233 26.17 -36.82 -1.34
CA TYR A 233 24.73 -36.99 -1.36
C TYR A 233 24.14 -36.27 -2.58
N TYR A 234 23.17 -36.91 -3.23
CA TYR A 234 22.39 -36.33 -4.32
C TYR A 234 20.98 -36.04 -3.83
N TRP A 235 20.54 -34.81 -4.09
CA TRP A 235 19.25 -34.27 -3.65
C TRP A 235 18.42 -33.88 -4.86
N GLN A 236 17.15 -34.24 -4.83
CA GLN A 236 16.13 -33.75 -5.73
C GLN A 236 14.96 -33.27 -4.92
N VAL A 237 14.58 -32.00 -5.10
CA VAL A 237 13.54 -31.35 -4.31
C VAL A 237 12.56 -30.59 -5.21
N ALA A 238 11.31 -30.49 -4.78
CA ALA A 238 10.31 -29.60 -5.36
C ALA A 238 9.97 -28.47 -4.40
N VAL A 239 9.49 -27.36 -4.94
CA VAL A 239 8.89 -26.28 -4.17
C VAL A 239 7.38 -26.37 -4.30
N CYS A 240 6.66 -26.44 -3.18
CA CYS A 240 5.21 -26.58 -3.16
C CYS A 240 4.56 -25.70 -2.11
N THR A 241 3.25 -25.50 -2.25
CA THR A 241 2.42 -24.94 -1.17
C THR A 241 2.32 -25.94 -0.03
N ILE A 242 2.25 -25.46 1.22
CA ILE A 242 2.21 -26.33 2.41
C ILE A 242 1.11 -25.92 3.39
N VAL A 243 -0.12 -25.84 2.88
CA VAL A 243 -1.28 -25.40 3.65
C VAL A 243 -1.65 -26.45 4.70
N ASP A 244 -1.91 -26.01 5.94
CA ASP A 244 -2.17 -26.85 7.11
C ASP A 244 -1.08 -27.92 7.36
N ASN A 245 0.16 -27.62 6.96
CA ASN A 245 1.32 -28.50 7.02
C ASN A 245 1.18 -29.77 6.14
N ILE A 246 0.41 -29.64 5.04
CA ILE A 246 0.22 -30.69 4.05
C ILE A 246 0.78 -30.18 2.71
N PRO A 247 1.73 -30.89 2.08
CA PRO A 247 2.19 -30.56 0.74
C PRO A 247 1.04 -30.52 -0.26
N GLY A 248 0.90 -29.39 -0.94
CA GLY A 248 -0.09 -29.13 -1.98
C GLY A 248 0.54 -29.04 -3.35
N GLU A 249 -0.01 -28.16 -4.19
CA GLU A 249 0.47 -27.95 -5.56
C GLU A 249 1.92 -27.44 -5.57
N ARG A 250 2.71 -27.99 -6.49
CA ARG A 250 4.06 -27.51 -6.80
C ARG A 250 3.99 -26.20 -7.56
N LEU A 251 4.95 -25.32 -7.30
CA LEU A 251 5.00 -24.03 -7.98
C LEU A 251 5.37 -24.22 -9.45
N PRO A 252 4.81 -23.42 -10.37
CA PRO A 252 5.16 -23.48 -11.78
C PRO A 252 6.59 -22.99 -12.02
N THR A 253 7.26 -23.51 -13.05
CA THR A 253 8.63 -23.11 -13.39
C THR A 253 8.77 -21.59 -13.58
N GLY A 254 9.89 -21.03 -13.13
CA GLY A 254 10.15 -19.58 -13.19
C GLY A 254 9.54 -18.78 -12.04
N SER A 255 8.96 -19.43 -11.03
CA SER A 255 8.43 -18.82 -9.81
C SER A 255 9.51 -18.38 -8.83
N GLY A 256 10.77 -18.78 -9.00
CA GLY A 256 11.84 -18.41 -8.08
C GLY A 256 13.17 -19.10 -8.35
N THR A 257 14.05 -19.04 -7.35
CA THR A 257 15.37 -19.68 -7.37
C THR A 257 15.60 -20.41 -6.05
N LEU A 258 16.12 -21.63 -6.12
CA LEU A 258 16.48 -22.41 -4.94
C LEU A 258 17.99 -22.31 -4.68
N LYS A 259 18.33 -21.98 -3.44
CA LYS A 259 19.70 -21.94 -2.95
C LYS A 259 19.90 -22.96 -1.85
N TYR A 260 21.12 -23.49 -1.76
CA TYR A 260 21.50 -24.39 -0.68
C TYR A 260 22.85 -24.03 -0.10
N ILE A 261 23.04 -24.34 1.17
CA ILE A 261 24.32 -24.26 1.87
C ILE A 261 24.71 -25.70 2.23
N ASP A 262 25.94 -26.07 1.91
CA ASP A 262 26.50 -27.37 2.30
C ASP A 262 27.49 -27.24 3.47
N PRO A 263 27.84 -28.35 4.13
CA PRO A 263 28.68 -28.31 5.33
C PRO A 263 30.11 -27.82 5.09
N GLU A 264 30.61 -27.92 3.86
CA GLU A 264 31.98 -27.50 3.52
C GLU A 264 32.13 -25.98 3.48
N CYS A 265 31.09 -25.24 3.08
CA CYS A 265 31.08 -23.78 3.20
C CYS A 265 29.75 -23.24 3.73
N PRO A 266 29.60 -23.14 5.06
CA PRO A 266 28.40 -22.60 5.72
C PRO A 266 28.05 -21.15 5.35
N LEU A 267 28.99 -20.40 4.75
CA LEU A 267 28.82 -19.00 4.35
C LEU A 267 28.64 -18.83 2.83
N CYS A 268 28.65 -19.93 2.06
CA CYS A 268 28.57 -19.91 0.60
C CYS A 268 27.23 -20.47 0.11
N PRO A 269 26.17 -19.65 -0.05
CA PRO A 269 24.95 -20.11 -0.70
C PRO A 269 25.24 -20.43 -2.18
N LYS A 270 24.89 -21.65 -2.59
CA LYS A 270 25.03 -22.17 -3.96
C LYS A 270 23.66 -22.26 -4.61
N ASP A 271 23.58 -21.97 -5.91
CA ASP A 271 22.35 -22.14 -6.68
C ASP A 271 22.15 -23.62 -7.04
N ALA A 272 20.97 -24.16 -6.76
CA ALA A 272 20.60 -25.49 -7.24
C ALA A 272 20.20 -25.45 -8.71
N LYS A 273 20.40 -26.56 -9.41
CA LYS A 273 20.07 -26.67 -10.83
C LYS A 273 18.59 -27.02 -11.00
N ARG A 274 17.82 -26.15 -11.66
CA ARG A 274 16.44 -26.49 -12.06
C ARG A 274 16.48 -27.58 -13.14
N ILE A 275 15.60 -28.57 -13.04
CA ILE A 275 15.54 -29.72 -13.94
C ILE A 275 14.17 -29.96 -14.58
N SER A 276 13.19 -29.10 -14.31
CA SER A 276 11.85 -29.18 -14.88
C SER A 276 11.46 -27.84 -15.52
N ASP A 277 10.87 -27.95 -16.71
CA ASP A 277 10.31 -26.82 -17.47
C ASP A 277 8.81 -26.61 -17.19
N ILE A 278 8.26 -27.34 -16.21
CA ILE A 278 6.84 -27.27 -15.84
C ILE A 278 6.69 -26.80 -14.39
N GLU A 279 7.47 -27.41 -13.50
CA GLU A 279 7.39 -27.19 -12.05
C GLU A 279 8.75 -26.76 -11.49
N GLU A 280 8.76 -26.15 -10.32
CA GLU A 280 9.96 -25.79 -9.58
C GLU A 280 10.62 -27.01 -8.93
N ILE A 281 11.27 -27.83 -9.77
CA ILE A 281 12.05 -29.00 -9.36
C ILE A 281 13.53 -28.73 -9.56
N TYR A 282 14.31 -28.99 -8.52
CA TYR A 282 15.75 -28.73 -8.45
C TYR A 282 16.54 -29.99 -8.10
N GLU A 283 17.76 -30.06 -8.60
CA GLU A 283 18.79 -31.03 -8.19
C GLU A 283 20.05 -30.31 -7.69
N PHE A 284 20.71 -30.90 -6.70
CA PHE A 284 22.03 -30.48 -6.26
C PHE A 284 22.74 -31.63 -5.52
N THR A 285 24.03 -31.46 -5.28
CA THR A 285 24.86 -32.42 -4.55
C THR A 285 25.56 -31.75 -3.39
N THR A 286 25.74 -32.49 -2.32
CA THR A 286 26.52 -32.06 -1.16
C THR A 286 27.57 -33.11 -0.84
N PRO A 287 28.73 -32.74 -0.26
CA PRO A 287 29.68 -33.69 0.30
C PRO A 287 28.99 -34.65 1.27
N LYS A 288 29.58 -35.81 1.53
CA LYS A 288 29.11 -36.66 2.65
C LYS A 288 29.43 -36.01 3.98
N TYR A 289 28.48 -36.06 4.89
CA TYR A 289 28.60 -35.56 6.24
C TYR A 289 27.82 -36.46 7.20
N ASP A 290 28.18 -36.44 8.48
CA ASP A 290 27.43 -37.13 9.53
C ASP A 290 26.23 -36.27 9.95
N PHE A 291 25.02 -36.71 9.59
CA PHE A 291 23.76 -36.06 9.96
C PHE A 291 23.59 -35.84 11.47
N LEU A 292 24.28 -36.60 12.31
CA LEU A 292 24.18 -36.49 13.78
C LEU A 292 25.18 -35.50 14.38
N ARG A 293 26.18 -35.04 13.62
CA ARG A 293 27.32 -34.27 14.15
C ARG A 293 27.60 -32.96 13.44
N GLU A 294 27.28 -32.86 12.16
CA GLU A 294 27.59 -31.69 11.34
C GLU A 294 26.37 -30.79 11.16
N SER A 295 26.62 -29.49 10.92
CA SER A 295 25.55 -28.53 10.68
C SER A 295 24.87 -28.89 9.36
N PRO A 296 23.55 -29.09 9.35
CA PRO A 296 22.88 -29.71 8.23
C PRO A 296 22.82 -28.81 7.01
N VAL A 297 22.64 -29.45 5.84
CA VAL A 297 22.33 -28.76 4.60
C VAL A 297 21.13 -27.86 4.80
N ILE A 298 21.28 -26.57 4.48
CA ILE A 298 20.19 -25.61 4.57
C ILE A 298 19.73 -25.27 3.18
N ILE A 299 18.43 -25.37 2.95
CA ILE A 299 17.79 -25.11 1.66
C ILE A 299 16.84 -23.94 1.82
N TYR A 300 17.01 -22.94 0.97
CA TYR A 300 16.16 -21.75 0.90
C TYR A 300 15.62 -21.59 -0.50
N TYR A 301 14.41 -21.07 -0.61
CA TYR A 301 13.81 -20.70 -1.87
C TYR A 301 13.49 -19.22 -1.87
N ILE A 302 13.85 -18.52 -2.94
CA ILE A 302 13.62 -17.09 -3.11
C ILE A 302 12.62 -16.93 -4.26
N PRO A 303 11.34 -16.63 -3.97
CA PRO A 303 10.35 -16.38 -5.02
C PRO A 303 10.72 -15.17 -5.88
N VAL A 304 10.24 -15.14 -7.12
CA VAL A 304 10.25 -13.91 -7.91
C VAL A 304 9.30 -12.87 -7.31
N ARG A 305 9.47 -11.60 -7.69
CA ARG A 305 8.56 -10.53 -7.27
C ARG A 305 7.11 -10.87 -7.64
N THR A 306 6.21 -10.76 -6.68
CA THR A 306 4.76 -10.96 -6.89
C THR A 306 3.99 -9.66 -6.65
N LYS A 307 2.75 -9.63 -7.14
CA LYS A 307 1.84 -8.49 -7.02
C LYS A 307 0.49 -8.95 -6.48
N ASN A 308 0.00 -8.27 -5.46
CA ASN A 308 -1.21 -8.58 -4.68
C ASN A 308 -1.27 -10.05 -4.21
N TYR A 309 -0.11 -10.62 -3.93
CA TYR A 309 0.04 -12.01 -3.50
C TYR A 309 1.39 -12.15 -2.79
N VAL A 310 1.47 -12.89 -1.68
CA VAL A 310 2.70 -13.06 -0.91
C VAL A 310 2.95 -14.53 -0.57
N TYR A 311 4.10 -15.05 -0.94
CA TYR A 311 4.64 -16.29 -0.37
C TYR A 311 5.36 -16.02 0.95
N TYR A 312 5.30 -16.97 1.89
CA TYR A 312 6.25 -17.02 2.99
C TYR A 312 6.85 -18.42 3.11
N VAL A 313 8.18 -18.46 3.18
CA VAL A 313 8.96 -19.65 2.88
C VAL A 313 9.30 -20.38 4.16
N TYR A 314 9.02 -21.68 4.19
CA TYR A 314 9.59 -22.61 5.15
C TYR A 314 10.83 -23.25 4.52
N GLY A 315 11.99 -22.75 4.93
CA GLY A 315 13.27 -23.38 4.56
C GLY A 315 13.37 -24.79 5.14
N ALA A 316 14.20 -25.61 4.51
CA ALA A 316 14.53 -26.94 5.03
C ALA A 316 15.92 -26.93 5.66
N ARG A 317 16.06 -27.59 6.80
CA ARG A 317 17.35 -27.96 7.40
C ARG A 317 17.35 -29.49 7.48
N GLY A 318 18.30 -30.10 6.80
CA GLY A 318 18.48 -31.56 6.77
C GLY A 318 19.26 -32.08 7.97
#